data_AF-A0A7M3W9Z6-F1
#
_entry.id   AF-A0A7M3W9Z6-F1
#
_cell.length_a   1.000
_cell.length_b   1.000
_cell.length_c   1.000
_cell.angle_alpha   90.00
_cell.angle_beta   90.00
_cell.angle_gamma   90.00
#
_symmetry.space_group_name_H-M   'P 1'
#
loop_
_entity.id
_entity.type
_entity.pdbx_description
1 polymer ?
#
loop_
_entity_poly.entity_id
_entity_poly.type
_entity_poly.pdbx_seq_one_letter_code
_entity_poly.pdbx_strand_id
1 'polypeptide(L)' 'MHSIPAQQALTHPPMTVRATTPLLKAGALMLTHDLNQIGVVDEEGALIGVVGHNTVARVLPRFLL' A
#
# COMPACT_ATOMS: atom_id res chain seq x y z
N MET A 1 -12.79 13.34 26.68
CA MET A 1 -12.32 12.72 25.42
C MET A 1 -10.86 12.37 25.59
N HIS A 2 -10.49 11.10 25.56
CA HIS A 2 -9.07 10.73 25.53
C HIS A 2 -8.57 10.92 24.09
N SER A 3 -7.63 11.84 23.89
CA SER A 3 -6.90 11.99 22.63
C SER A 3 -5.66 11.13 22.67
N ILE A 4 -5.50 10.22 21.72
CA ILE A 4 -4.24 9.53 21.48
C ILE A 4 -3.54 10.17 20.28
N PRO A 5 -2.21 10.42 20.33
CA PRO A 5 -1.46 10.84 19.15
C PRO A 5 -1.60 9.81 18.03
N ALA A 6 -1.84 10.27 16.79
CA ALA A 6 -1.99 9.40 15.63
C ALA A 6 -0.82 8.43 15.44
N GLN A 7 0.40 8.83 15.83
CA GLN A 7 1.59 7.99 15.81
C GLN A 7 1.44 6.68 16.60
N GLN A 8 0.61 6.66 17.64
CA GLN A 8 0.34 5.44 18.43
C GLN A 8 -0.56 4.44 17.69
N ALA A 9 -1.21 4.86 16.60
CA ALA A 9 -2.04 4.01 15.75
C ALA A 9 -1.36 3.63 14.42
N LEU A 10 -0.10 4.03 14.21
CA LEU A 10 0.65 3.72 12.99
C LEU A 10 1.44 2.41 13.16
N THR A 11 1.41 1.58 12.12
CA THR A 11 2.35 0.46 11.98
C THR A 11 3.69 1.01 11.46
N HIS A 12 4.74 0.92 12.29
CA HIS A 12 6.10 1.33 11.91
C HIS A 12 7.05 0.14 11.83
N PRO A 13 7.92 0.06 10.80
CA PRO A 13 7.99 0.97 9.66
C PRO A 13 6.78 0.81 8.71
N PRO A 14 6.27 1.89 8.08
CA PRO A 14 5.21 1.77 7.10
C PRO A 14 5.74 0.99 5.88
N MET A 15 4.99 -0.01 5.44
CA MET A 15 5.37 -0.75 4.24
C MET A 15 4.99 0.05 2.99
N THR A 16 5.97 0.24 2.11
CA THR A 16 5.82 1.01 0.88
C THR A 16 6.42 0.27 -0.31
N VAL A 17 5.93 0.57 -1.50
CA VAL A 17 6.45 0.09 -2.78
C VAL A 17 6.87 1.26 -3.65
N ARG A 18 7.79 1.03 -4.60
CA ARG A 18 8.15 2.05 -5.61
C ARG A 18 7.03 2.19 -6.66
N ALA A 19 6.93 3.35 -7.29
CA ALA A 19 6.03 3.59 -8.44
C ALA A 19 6.18 2.56 -9.57
N THR A 20 7.38 2.01 -9.74
CA THR A 20 7.74 1.00 -10.75
C THR A 20 7.42 -0.44 -10.31
N THR A 21 6.93 -0.64 -9.09
CA THR A 21 6.61 -1.98 -8.57
C THR A 21 5.38 -2.54 -9.27
N PRO A 22 5.43 -3.76 -9.84
CA PRO A 22 4.27 -4.37 -10.47
C PRO A 22 3.08 -4.48 -9.51
N LEU A 23 1.88 -4.17 -10.01
CA LEU A 23 0.66 -4.20 -9.20
C LEU A 23 0.42 -5.56 -8.54
N LEU A 24 0.71 -6.65 -9.24
CA LEU A 24 0.60 -8.02 -8.70
C LEU A 24 1.52 -8.22 -7.48
N LYS A 25 2.74 -7.67 -7.53
CA LYS A 25 3.70 -7.75 -6.41
C LYS A 25 3.23 -6.89 -5.24
N ALA A 26 2.70 -5.70 -5.49
CA ALA A 26 2.10 -4.86 -4.45
C ALA A 26 0.91 -5.57 -3.78
N GLY A 27 0.02 -6.17 -4.56
CA GLY A 27 -1.11 -6.97 -4.05
C GLY A 27 -0.67 -8.20 -3.26
N ALA A 28 0.38 -8.90 -3.72
CA ALA A 28 0.95 -10.02 -2.97
C ALA A 28 1.51 -9.58 -1.61
N LEU A 29 2.26 -8.48 -1.57
CA LEU A 29 2.77 -7.92 -0.31
C LEU A 29 1.63 -7.54 0.65
N MET A 30 0.55 -6.94 0.11
CA MET A 30 -0.64 -6.62 0.89
C MET A 30 -1.27 -7.87 1.52
N LEU A 31 -1.43 -8.95 0.75
CA LEU A 31 -1.98 -10.22 1.27
C LEU A 31 -1.05 -10.87 2.30
N THR A 32 0.27 -10.87 2.05
CA THR A 32 1.26 -11.48 2.96
C THR A 32 1.32 -10.78 4.31
N HIS A 33 1.07 -9.48 4.36
CA HIS A 33 1.20 -8.67 5.58
C HIS A 33 -0.14 -8.17 6.12
N ASP A 34 -1.25 -8.74 5.64
CA ASP A 34 -2.62 -8.38 6.02
C ASP A 34 -2.91 -6.86 5.95
N LEU A 35 -2.46 -6.23 4.86
CA LEU A 35 -2.65 -4.80 4.63
C LEU A 35 -3.80 -4.51 3.68
N ASN A 36 -4.69 -3.62 4.10
CA ASN A 36 -5.74 -3.08 3.24
C ASN A 36 -5.21 -2.13 2.15
N GLN A 37 -4.06 -1.49 2.42
CA GLN A 37 -3.47 -0.45 1.59
C GLN A 37 -1.95 -0.46 1.72
N ILE A 38 -1.26 -0.11 0.64
CA ILE A 38 0.20 0.04 0.61
C ILE A 38 0.56 1.41 0.00
N GLY A 39 1.50 2.11 0.64
CA GLY A 39 1.99 3.39 0.15
C GLY A 39 2.89 3.23 -1.07
N VAL A 40 2.76 4.14 -2.03
CA VAL A 40 3.61 4.19 -3.22
C VAL A 40 4.53 5.40 -3.09
N VAL A 41 5.84 5.17 -3.18
CA VAL A 41 6.86 6.20 -3.09
C VAL A 41 7.61 6.38 -4.41
N ASP A 42 8.13 7.59 -4.66
CA ASP A 42 9.05 7.90 -5.77
C ASP A 42 10.45 7.32 -5.53
N GLU A 43 11.51 7.80 -6.21
CA GLU A 43 12.88 7.31 -6.02
C GLU A 43 13.51 7.87 -4.74
N GLU A 44 13.21 9.12 -4.42
CA GLU A 44 13.65 9.86 -3.24
C GLU A 44 12.98 9.37 -1.94
N GLY A 45 11.92 8.55 -2.05
CA GLY A 45 11.19 7.99 -0.93
C GLY A 45 10.02 8.84 -0.46
N ALA A 46 9.64 9.87 -1.22
CA ALA A 46 8.44 10.66 -0.93
C ALA A 46 7.19 9.88 -1.34
N LEU A 47 6.15 9.96 -0.50
CA LEU A 47 4.86 9.32 -0.77
C LEU A 47 4.14 10.06 -1.90
N ILE A 48 3.94 9.36 -3.02
CA ILE A 48 3.26 9.90 -4.21
C ILE A 48 1.85 9.33 -4.43
N GLY A 49 1.48 8.27 -3.70
CA GLY A 49 0.15 7.66 -3.82
C GLY A 49 -0.08 6.46 -2.92
N VAL A 50 -1.24 5.83 -3.06
CA VAL A 50 -1.65 4.63 -2.34
C VAL A 50 -2.31 3.64 -3.29
N VAL A 51 -1.98 2.36 -3.12
CA VAL A 51 -2.72 1.26 -3.74
C VAL A 51 -3.52 0.56 -2.65
N GLY A 52 -4.84 0.55 -2.81
CA GLY A 52 -5.77 -0.16 -1.92
C GLY A 52 -6.27 -1.47 -2.52
N HIS A 53 -6.83 -2.32 -1.67
CA HIS A 53 -7.43 -3.60 -2.05
C HIS A 53 -8.47 -3.47 -3.19
N ASN A 54 -9.31 -2.43 -3.15
CA ASN A 54 -10.29 -2.09 -4.18
C ASN A 54 -9.62 -1.82 -5.54
N THR A 55 -8.48 -1.15 -5.55
CA THR A 55 -7.70 -0.88 -6.77
C THR A 55 -7.19 -2.19 -7.35
N VAL A 56 -6.60 -3.05 -6.51
CA VAL A 56 -6.10 -4.37 -6.94
C VAL A 56 -7.24 -5.21 -7.50
N ALA A 57 -8.35 -5.35 -6.76
CA ALA A 57 -9.51 -6.14 -7.19
C ALA A 57 -10.13 -5.66 -8.51
N ARG A 58 -10.17 -4.34 -8.73
CA ARG A 58 -10.75 -3.75 -9.95
C ARG A 58 -9.82 -3.80 -11.16
N VAL A 59 -8.51 -3.65 -10.94
CA VAL A 59 -7.54 -3.43 -12.02
C VAL A 59 -6.85 -4.72 -12.41
N LEU A 60 -6.49 -5.58 -11.46
CA LEU A 60 -5.71 -6.79 -11.70
C LEU A 60 -6.36 -7.77 -12.70
N PRO A 61 -7.69 -8.03 -12.67
CA PRO A 61 -8.32 -8.92 -13.65
C PRO A 61 -8.13 -8.49 -15.10
N ARG A 62 -7.95 -7.18 -15.38
CA ARG A 62 -7.75 -6.66 -16.76
C ARG A 62 -6.40 -7.03 -17.38
N PHE A 63 -5.47 -7.53 -16.57
CA PHE A 63 -4.11 -7.89 -17.00
C PHE A 63 -3.86 -9.39 -16.92
N LEU A 64 -4.79 -10.14 -16.32
CA LEU A 64 -4.70 -11.59 -16.16
C LEU A 64 -5.71 -12.35 -17.04
N LEU A 65 -6.73 -11.66 -17.55
CA LEU A 65 -7.77 -12.14 -18.45
C LEU A 65 -7.75 -11.31 -19.73
#